data_AF-A0A522IJJ0-F1
#
_entry.id   AF-A0A522IJJ0-F1
#
_cell.length_a   1.000
_cell.length_b   1.000
_cell.length_c   1.000
_cell.angle_alpha   90.00
_cell.angle_beta   90.00
_cell.angle_gamma   90.00
#
_symmetry.space_group_name_H-M   'P 1'
#
loop_
_entity.id
_entity.type
_entity.pdbx_description
1 polymer ?
#
loop_
_entity_poly.entity_id
_entity_poly.type
_entity_poly.pdbx_seq_one_letter_code
_entity_poly.pdbx_strand_id
1 'polypeptide(L)'
;MTARLRRRARGFTLIELLVTLTLLALLATVALPLSDLVKRRANEAELRRALVTIRTALDAYKRAADAGRIERSIDESGYPEDLRALVDGVEDKKSANGERLYFLRRIPADPMCECEGTAPEAMWETRSYASDPDAFSPGADVFDVRSRNRMEGLNGVPYHQW
;
A
#
# COMPACT_ATOMS: atom_id res chain seq x y z
N MET A 1 29.12 69.92 11.62
CA MET A 1 28.62 68.77 12.43
C MET A 1 27.13 68.61 12.15
N THR A 2 26.73 67.63 11.35
CA THR A 2 25.32 67.32 11.07
C THR A 2 24.79 66.30 12.09
N ALA A 3 23.83 66.71 12.92
CA ALA A 3 23.20 65.83 13.90
C ALA A 3 22.33 64.77 13.19
N ARG A 4 22.61 63.48 13.42
CA ARG A 4 21.73 62.39 12.99
C ARG A 4 20.54 62.30 13.94
N LEU A 5 19.34 62.55 13.44
CA LEU A 5 18.10 62.26 14.15
C LEU A 5 17.99 60.74 14.35
N ARG A 6 18.26 60.25 15.57
CA ARG A 6 17.91 58.88 15.97
C ARG A 6 16.39 58.75 15.95
N ARG A 7 15.84 58.03 14.97
CA ARG A 7 14.45 57.56 15.04
C ARG A 7 14.29 56.73 16.32
N ARG A 8 13.40 57.15 17.22
CA ARG A 8 12.99 56.32 18.35
C ARG A 8 12.33 55.07 17.77
N ALA A 9 13.01 53.93 17.87
CA ALA A 9 12.39 52.64 17.61
C ALA A 9 11.28 52.45 18.66
N ARG A 10 10.02 52.37 18.20
CA ARG A 10 8.90 52.01 19.08
C ARG A 10 9.02 50.51 19.37
N GLY A 11 9.01 50.13 20.64
CA GLY A 11 8.97 48.73 21.05
C GLY A 11 7.57 48.14 20.88
N PHE A 12 7.47 46.81 20.96
CA PHE A 12 6.20 46.08 20.87
C PHE A 12 5.32 46.33 22.10
N THR A 13 4.01 46.42 21.88
CA THR A 13 3.04 46.48 22.99
C THR A 13 2.61 45.07 23.42
N LEU A 14 2.10 44.93 24.65
CA LEU A 14 1.52 43.67 25.12
C LEU A 14 0.35 43.20 24.22
N ILE A 15 -0.44 44.14 23.71
CA ILE A 15 -1.54 43.86 22.77
C ILE A 15 -0.98 43.29 21.46
N GLU A 16 0.10 43.86 20.94
CA GLU A 16 0.72 43.41 19.69
C GLU A 16 1.31 41.99 19.83
N LEU A 17 1.92 41.67 20.98
CA LEU A 17 2.35 40.32 21.31
C LEU A 17 1.18 39.33 21.43
N LEU A 18 0.07 39.74 22.06
CA LEU A 18 -1.13 38.90 22.14
C LEU A 18 -1.77 38.65 20.78
N VAL A 19 -1.90 39.68 19.94
CA VAL A 19 -2.47 39.56 18.59
C VAL A 19 -1.60 38.67 17.71
N THR A 20 -0.28 38.83 17.74
CA THR A 20 0.64 37.99 16.97
C THR A 20 0.64 36.54 17.42
N LEU A 21 0.66 36.27 18.73
CA LEU A 21 0.60 34.90 19.26
C LEU A 21 -0.75 34.23 18.97
N THR A 22 -1.86 34.96 19.05
CA THR A 22 -3.19 34.43 18.71
C THR A 22 -3.32 34.12 17.22
N LEU A 23 -2.81 34.98 16.33
CA LEU A 23 -2.74 34.70 14.90
C LEU A 23 -1.86 33.48 14.60
N LEU A 24 -0.72 33.35 15.28
CA LEU A 24 0.18 32.20 15.11
C LEU A 24 -0.49 30.90 15.57
N ALA A 25 -1.18 30.91 16.71
CA ALA A 25 -1.95 29.77 17.20
C ALA A 25 -3.07 29.37 16.22
N LEU A 26 -3.80 30.35 15.66
CA LEU A 26 -4.84 30.11 14.66
C LEU A 26 -4.29 29.50 13.36
N LEU A 27 -3.16 30.00 12.87
CA LEU A 27 -2.53 29.45 11.67
C LEU A 27 -2.03 28.01 11.90
N ALA A 28 -1.53 27.71 13.09
CA ALA A 28 -1.06 26.38 13.45
C ALA A 28 -2.19 25.33 13.42
N THR A 29 -3.43 25.68 13.77
CA THR A 29 -4.55 24.71 13.76
C THR A 29 -5.00 24.30 12.35
N VAL A 30 -4.85 25.18 11.36
CA VAL A 30 -5.29 24.93 9.96
C VAL A 30 -4.26 24.12 9.17
N ALA A 31 -2.98 24.15 9.54
CA ALA A 31 -1.90 23.53 8.76
C ALA A 31 -1.86 21.99 8.83
N LEU A 32 -2.24 21.39 9.97
CA LEU A 32 -2.18 19.94 10.19
C LEU A 32 -3.12 19.10 9.30
N PRO A 33 -4.44 19.39 9.20
CA PRO A 33 -5.38 18.51 8.48
C PRO A 33 -5.07 18.33 6.99
N LEU A 34 -4.39 19.30 6.36
CA LEU A 34 -4.01 19.20 4.95
C LEU A 34 -2.94 18.12 4.72
N SER A 35 -2.00 17.97 5.64
CA SER A 35 -0.89 17.02 5.51
C SER A 35 -1.38 15.57 5.56
N ASP A 36 -2.32 15.27 6.45
CA ASP A 36 -2.89 13.93 6.60
C ASP A 36 -3.73 13.53 5.38
N LEU A 37 -4.46 14.47 4.78
CA LEU A 37 -5.20 14.22 3.54
C LEU A 37 -4.28 13.87 2.38
N VAL A 38 -3.16 14.59 2.23
CA VAL A 38 -2.16 14.32 1.18
C VAL A 38 -1.53 12.94 1.37
N LYS A 39 -1.14 12.61 2.60
CA LYS A 39 -0.62 11.27 2.94
C LYS A 39 -1.63 10.18 2.65
N ARG A 40 -2.89 10.33 3.09
CA ARG A 40 -3.97 9.38 2.80
C ARG A 40 -4.11 9.16 1.29
N ARG A 41 -4.20 10.22 0.48
CA ARG A 41 -4.28 10.09 -0.99
C ARG A 41 -3.09 9.36 -1.59
N ALA A 42 -1.88 9.61 -1.10
CA ALA A 42 -0.68 8.93 -1.56
C ALA A 42 -0.73 7.42 -1.23
N ASN A 43 -1.05 7.08 0.02
CA ASN A 43 -1.19 5.69 0.46
C ASN A 43 -2.29 4.97 -0.32
N GLU A 44 -3.42 5.64 -0.59
CA GLU A 44 -4.52 5.06 -1.37
C GLU A 44 -4.13 4.78 -2.83
N ALA A 45 -3.35 5.67 -3.44
CA ALA A 45 -2.84 5.46 -4.79
C ALA A 45 -1.83 4.31 -4.82
N GLU A 46 -0.99 4.20 -3.79
CA GLU A 46 -0.05 3.10 -3.63
C GLU A 46 -0.77 1.76 -3.38
N LEU A 47 -1.80 1.73 -2.54
CA LEU A 47 -2.62 0.53 -2.28
C LEU A 47 -3.24 -0.01 -3.57
N ARG A 48 -3.87 0.87 -4.37
CA ARG A 48 -4.46 0.46 -5.66
C ARG A 48 -3.41 -0.11 -6.60
N ARG A 49 -2.23 0.51 -6.68
CA ARG A 49 -1.12 0.00 -7.51
C ARG A 49 -0.62 -1.35 -7.00
N ALA A 50 -0.47 -1.52 -5.69
CA ALA A 50 -0.05 -2.77 -5.07
C ALA A 50 -1.04 -3.90 -5.37
N LEU A 51 -2.35 -3.67 -5.17
CA LEU A 51 -3.41 -4.64 -5.47
C LEU A 51 -3.40 -5.06 -6.94
N VAL A 52 -3.36 -4.10 -7.87
CA VAL A 52 -3.29 -4.39 -9.33
C VAL A 52 -2.01 -5.18 -9.65
N THR A 53 -0.88 -4.79 -9.08
CA THR A 53 0.41 -5.46 -9.31
C THR A 53 0.37 -6.92 -8.86
N ILE A 54 -0.12 -7.19 -7.65
CA ILE A 54 -0.20 -8.55 -7.10
C ILE A 54 -1.22 -9.37 -7.88
N ARG A 55 -2.45 -8.88 -8.08
CA ARG A 55 -3.51 -9.59 -8.82
C ARG A 55 -3.07 -9.93 -10.26
N THR A 56 -2.40 -8.99 -10.95
CA THR A 56 -1.86 -9.24 -12.29
C THR A 56 -0.78 -10.34 -12.28
N ALA A 57 0.05 -10.40 -11.24
CA ALA A 57 1.07 -11.44 -11.09
C ALA A 57 0.45 -12.81 -10.79
N LEU A 58 -0.60 -12.88 -9.97
CA LEU A 58 -1.38 -14.09 -9.72
C LEU A 58 -2.01 -14.61 -11.03
N ASP A 59 -2.62 -13.72 -11.82
CA ASP A 59 -3.19 -14.09 -13.12
C ASP A 59 -2.13 -14.51 -14.14
N ALA A 60 -0.92 -13.94 -14.07
CA ALA A 60 0.20 -14.37 -14.90
C ALA A 60 0.71 -15.76 -14.50
N TYR A 61 0.77 -16.05 -13.20
CA TYR A 61 1.10 -17.36 -12.67
C TYR A 61 0.09 -18.40 -13.16
N LYS A 62 -1.21 -18.14 -12.96
CA LYS A 62 -2.29 -19.01 -13.43
C LYS A 62 -2.22 -19.29 -14.93
N ARG A 63 -1.97 -18.27 -15.75
CA ARG A 63 -1.78 -18.45 -17.20
C ARG A 63 -0.57 -19.32 -17.55
N ALA A 64 0.53 -19.22 -16.81
CA ALA A 64 1.70 -20.07 -17.01
C ALA A 64 1.41 -21.53 -16.62
N ALA A 65 0.67 -21.75 -15.53
CA ALA A 65 0.22 -23.07 -15.10
C ALA A 65 -0.74 -23.70 -16.11
N ASP A 66 -1.71 -22.94 -16.63
CA ASP A 66 -2.65 -23.40 -17.66
C ASP A 66 -1.95 -23.69 -18.99
N ALA A 67 -0.87 -22.96 -19.30
CA ALA A 67 -0.02 -23.25 -20.44
C ALA A 67 0.86 -24.48 -20.25
N GLY A 68 0.82 -25.15 -19.09
CA GLY A 68 1.66 -26.30 -18.75
C GLY A 68 3.14 -25.97 -18.62
N ARG A 69 3.47 -24.73 -18.24
CA ARG A 69 4.85 -24.29 -17.94
C ARG A 69 5.23 -24.57 -16.49
N ILE A 70 4.24 -24.63 -15.61
CA ILE A 70 4.41 -24.92 -14.19
C ILE A 70 3.84 -26.32 -13.96
N GLU A 71 4.60 -27.15 -13.25
CA GLU A 71 4.13 -28.45 -12.80
C GLU A 71 3.05 -28.26 -11.74
N ARG A 72 1.91 -28.91 -11.94
CA ARG A 72 0.78 -28.89 -11.00
C ARG A 72 0.09 -30.24 -10.99
N SER A 73 -0.46 -30.62 -9.86
CA SER A 73 -1.37 -31.77 -9.81
C SER A 73 -2.68 -31.46 -10.54
N ILE A 74 -3.45 -32.50 -10.89
CA ILE A 74 -4.74 -32.34 -11.59
C ILE A 74 -5.74 -31.58 -10.71
N ASP A 75 -5.64 -31.75 -9.40
CA ASP A 75 -6.56 -31.16 -8.41
C ASP A 75 -6.18 -29.72 -8.01
N GLU A 76 -5.00 -29.24 -8.41
CA GLU A 76 -4.56 -27.86 -8.13
C GLU A 76 -5.22 -26.84 -9.06
N SER A 77 -5.63 -25.72 -8.47
CA SER A 77 -6.24 -24.59 -9.20
C SER A 77 -5.29 -23.94 -10.19
N GLY A 78 -3.97 -24.09 -10.02
CA GLY A 78 -2.95 -23.42 -10.81
C GLY A 78 -2.60 -22.00 -10.33
N TYR A 79 -3.15 -21.54 -9.20
CA TYR A 79 -2.66 -20.37 -8.47
C TYR A 79 -1.49 -20.77 -7.55
N PRO A 80 -0.62 -19.82 -7.15
CA PRO A 80 0.51 -20.13 -6.28
C PRO A 80 0.04 -20.47 -4.86
N GLU A 81 0.78 -21.33 -4.17
CA GLU A 81 0.53 -21.71 -2.76
C GLU A 81 0.60 -20.51 -1.81
N ASP A 82 1.52 -19.58 -2.07
CA ASP A 82 1.68 -18.34 -1.31
C ASP A 82 2.18 -17.18 -2.20
N LEU A 83 2.25 -15.98 -1.63
CA LEU A 83 2.75 -14.80 -2.35
C LEU A 83 4.26 -14.86 -2.63
N ARG A 84 5.04 -15.65 -1.87
CA ARG A 84 6.49 -15.76 -2.05
C ARG A 84 6.85 -16.50 -3.33
N ALA A 85 6.04 -17.49 -3.73
CA ALA A 85 6.20 -18.18 -5.01
C ALA A 85 6.28 -17.22 -6.22
N LEU A 86 5.65 -16.04 -6.14
CA LEU A 86 5.72 -15.03 -7.20
C LEU A 86 7.12 -14.38 -7.34
N VAL A 87 7.90 -14.34 -6.27
CA VAL A 87 9.25 -13.71 -6.20
C VAL A 87 10.35 -14.75 -6.20
N ASP A 88 10.19 -15.85 -5.48
CA ASP A 88 11.15 -16.94 -5.47
C ASP A 88 11.22 -17.61 -6.85
N GLY A 89 10.11 -17.56 -7.58
CA GLY A 89 9.97 -18.08 -8.94
C GLY A 89 9.79 -19.59 -8.97
N VAL A 90 9.36 -20.11 -10.11
CA VAL A 90 9.06 -21.54 -10.31
C VAL A 90 9.77 -22.07 -11.55
N GLU A 91 10.14 -23.34 -11.55
CA GLU A 91 10.79 -23.96 -12.70
C GLU A 91 9.87 -23.96 -13.93
N ASP A 92 10.37 -23.50 -15.08
CA ASP A 92 9.67 -23.63 -16.36
C ASP A 92 9.89 -25.02 -16.96
N LYS A 93 8.89 -25.88 -16.90
CA LYS A 93 8.94 -27.23 -17.48
C LYS A 93 9.06 -27.24 -19.00
N LYS A 94 8.80 -26.11 -19.67
CA LYS A 94 9.04 -25.96 -21.12
C LYS A 94 10.42 -25.44 -21.46
N SER A 95 11.18 -24.96 -20.47
CA SER A 95 12.56 -24.53 -20.68
C SER A 95 13.48 -25.75 -20.71
N ALA A 96 14.19 -25.95 -21.83
CA ALA A 96 15.20 -27.00 -21.94
C ALA A 96 16.32 -26.89 -20.90
N ASN A 97 16.59 -25.67 -20.40
CA ASN A 97 17.65 -25.37 -19.43
C ASN A 97 17.14 -25.25 -17.98
N GLY A 98 15.85 -25.52 -17.71
CA GLY A 98 15.28 -25.40 -16.36
C GLY A 98 15.29 -23.97 -15.79
N GLU A 99 15.10 -22.95 -16.63
CA GLU A 99 15.03 -21.55 -16.18
C GLU A 99 13.83 -21.34 -15.25
N ARG A 100 13.96 -20.41 -14.30
CA ARG A 100 12.87 -20.04 -13.40
C ARG A 100 12.04 -18.90 -13.98
N LEU A 101 10.73 -19.02 -13.85
CA LEU A 101 9.76 -17.96 -14.11
C LEU A 101 9.56 -17.14 -12.85
N TYR A 102 9.75 -15.83 -12.97
CA TYR A 102 9.50 -14.85 -11.91
C TYR A 102 8.32 -13.97 -12.32
N PHE A 103 7.39 -13.75 -11.39
CA PHE A 103 6.17 -12.96 -11.64
C PHE A 103 6.22 -11.59 -10.97
N LEU A 104 6.97 -11.48 -9.87
CA LEU A 104 7.23 -10.23 -9.16
C LEU A 104 8.72 -10.08 -8.90
N ARG A 105 9.20 -8.83 -8.91
CA ARG A 105 10.55 -8.47 -8.45
C ARG A 105 10.65 -8.42 -6.93
N ARG A 106 9.54 -8.07 -6.29
CA ARG A 106 9.33 -8.01 -4.84
C ARG A 106 7.83 -7.95 -4.58
N ILE A 107 7.41 -8.41 -3.40
CA ILE A 107 6.02 -8.25 -2.95
C ILE A 107 5.85 -6.79 -2.48
N PRO A 108 4.89 -6.02 -3.04
CA PRO A 108 4.52 -4.72 -2.52
C PRO A 108 4.00 -4.84 -1.07
N ALA A 109 4.39 -3.92 -0.19
CA ALA A 109 3.82 -3.82 1.14
C ALA A 109 2.43 -3.17 1.07
N ASP A 110 1.54 -3.50 2.01
CA ASP A 110 0.26 -2.78 2.15
C ASP A 110 0.51 -1.43 2.85
N PRO A 111 0.36 -0.29 2.15
CA PRO A 111 0.63 1.03 2.73
C PRO A 111 -0.41 1.45 3.78
N MET A 112 -1.50 0.69 3.95
CA MET A 112 -2.50 0.89 4.98
C MET A 112 -2.28 -0.01 6.20
N CYS A 113 -1.35 -0.96 6.15
CA CYS A 113 -1.08 -1.87 7.28
C CYS A 113 -0.24 -1.12 8.32
N GLU A 114 -0.77 -0.99 9.54
CA GLU A 114 0.00 -0.51 10.71
C GLU A 114 0.83 -1.67 11.30
N CYS A 115 1.68 -2.26 10.45
CA CYS A 115 2.29 -3.57 10.66
C CYS A 115 3.81 -3.47 10.61
N GLU A 116 4.39 -2.64 11.50
CA GLU A 116 5.83 -2.46 11.58
C GLU A 116 6.55 -3.79 11.83
N GLY A 117 7.64 -4.03 11.09
CA GLY A 117 8.43 -5.27 11.19
C GLY A 117 7.76 -6.52 10.61
N THR A 118 6.56 -6.42 10.04
CA THR A 118 5.90 -7.54 9.34
C THR A 118 6.47 -7.68 7.93
N ALA A 119 6.66 -8.90 7.45
CA ALA A 119 7.09 -9.14 6.07
C ALA A 119 5.95 -8.78 5.08
N PRO A 120 6.23 -8.20 3.89
CA PRO A 120 5.20 -7.74 2.96
C PRO A 120 4.12 -8.78 2.62
N GLU A 121 4.48 -10.05 2.48
CA GLU A 121 3.57 -11.17 2.22
C GLU A 121 2.53 -11.39 3.33
N ALA A 122 2.86 -11.06 4.58
CA ALA A 122 1.98 -11.25 5.74
C ALA A 122 1.13 -10.00 6.05
N MET A 123 1.31 -8.91 5.29
CA MET A 123 0.51 -7.70 5.41
C MET A 123 -0.83 -7.80 4.68
N TRP A 124 -0.98 -8.78 3.79
CA TRP A 124 -2.18 -8.98 2.98
C TRP A 124 -3.06 -10.08 3.59
N GLU A 125 -4.38 -9.91 3.51
CA GLU A 125 -5.27 -11.07 3.60
C GLU A 125 -5.30 -11.75 2.25
N THR A 126 -5.34 -13.08 2.25
CA THR A 126 -5.46 -13.88 1.04
C THR A 126 -6.80 -14.59 0.99
N ARG A 127 -7.28 -14.81 -0.24
CA ARG A 127 -8.43 -15.65 -0.55
C ARG A 127 -7.97 -16.78 -1.45
N SER A 128 -8.37 -18.01 -1.15
CA SER A 128 -8.10 -19.17 -2.00
C SER A 128 -9.14 -19.32 -3.10
N TYR A 129 -8.78 -20.01 -4.18
CA TYR A 129 -9.65 -20.29 -5.32
C TYR A 129 -10.87 -21.13 -4.92
N ALA A 130 -10.69 -22.05 -3.96
CA ALA A 130 -11.75 -22.90 -3.44
C ALA A 130 -12.71 -22.17 -2.47
N SER A 131 -12.39 -20.94 -2.07
CA SER A 131 -13.24 -20.17 -1.15
C SER A 131 -14.50 -19.65 -1.83
N ASP A 132 -15.60 -19.67 -1.07
CA ASP A 132 -16.89 -19.13 -1.49
C ASP A 132 -16.75 -17.67 -2.01
N PRO A 133 -17.50 -17.25 -3.04
CA PRO A 133 -17.47 -15.87 -3.55
C PRO A 133 -17.71 -14.80 -2.49
N ASP A 134 -18.54 -15.09 -1.49
CA ASP A 134 -18.88 -14.15 -0.41
C ASP A 134 -17.90 -14.25 0.78
N ALA A 135 -17.01 -15.25 0.78
CA ALA A 135 -16.01 -15.46 1.81
C ALA A 135 -14.60 -15.12 1.34
N PHE A 136 -13.90 -14.31 2.13
CA PHE A 136 -12.49 -14.01 1.89
C PHE A 136 -11.63 -14.81 2.87
N SER A 137 -11.47 -16.09 2.57
CA SER A 137 -10.78 -17.05 3.44
C SER A 137 -9.51 -17.61 2.78
N PRO A 138 -8.42 -17.78 3.54
CA PRO A 138 -7.21 -18.42 3.02
C PRO A 138 -7.46 -19.91 2.75
N GLY A 139 -6.55 -20.56 2.03
CA GLY A 139 -6.63 -21.98 1.73
C GLY A 139 -5.32 -22.51 1.16
N ALA A 140 -5.41 -23.49 0.26
CA ALA A 140 -4.25 -24.14 -0.35
C ALA A 140 -3.48 -23.25 -1.35
N ASP A 141 -4.12 -22.18 -1.84
CA ASP A 141 -3.56 -21.27 -2.82
C ASP A 141 -3.97 -19.82 -2.53
N VAL A 142 -3.36 -18.91 -3.28
CA VAL A 142 -3.67 -17.47 -3.28
C VAL A 142 -4.29 -17.09 -4.62
N PHE A 143 -5.62 -16.98 -4.63
CA PHE A 143 -6.41 -16.49 -5.76
C PHE A 143 -6.50 -14.97 -5.77
N ASP A 144 -6.72 -14.36 -4.61
CA ASP A 144 -6.89 -12.92 -4.46
C ASP A 144 -6.27 -12.40 -3.15
N VAL A 145 -6.00 -11.10 -3.11
CA VAL A 145 -5.48 -10.38 -1.95
C VAL A 145 -6.28 -9.13 -1.66
N ARG A 146 -6.30 -8.72 -0.39
CA ARG A 146 -6.87 -7.43 0.05
C ARG A 146 -6.12 -6.87 1.24
N SER A 147 -6.30 -5.57 1.47
CA SER A 147 -5.76 -4.92 2.67
C SER A 147 -6.39 -5.49 3.94
N ARG A 148 -5.57 -5.65 4.99
CA ARG A 148 -6.04 -5.97 6.35
C ARG A 148 -6.78 -4.81 7.00
N ASN A 149 -6.57 -3.59 6.48
CA ASN A 149 -7.17 -2.39 7.04
C ASN A 149 -8.68 -2.35 6.76
N ARG A 150 -9.47 -2.17 7.82
CA ARG A 150 -10.93 -2.09 7.76
C ARG A 150 -11.47 -0.66 7.72
N MET A 151 -10.61 0.35 7.77
CA MET A 151 -11.01 1.75 7.65
C MET A 151 -11.58 2.07 6.27
N GLU A 152 -12.44 3.08 6.24
CA GLU A 152 -12.97 3.67 5.02
C GLU A 152 -11.93 4.57 4.34
N GLY A 153 -11.79 4.38 3.04
CA GLY A 153 -11.07 5.29 2.18
C GLY A 153 -11.83 6.59 1.95
N LEU A 154 -11.18 7.53 1.26
CA LEU A 154 -11.73 8.83 0.90
C LEU A 154 -12.96 8.75 -0.02
N ASN A 155 -13.19 7.58 -0.64
CA ASN A 155 -14.37 7.28 -1.45
C ASN A 155 -15.53 6.66 -0.63
N GLY A 156 -15.39 6.52 0.69
CA GLY A 156 -16.39 5.88 1.56
C GLY A 156 -16.43 4.35 1.46
N VAL A 157 -15.53 3.73 0.67
CA VAL A 157 -15.44 2.27 0.56
C VAL A 157 -14.31 1.77 1.47
N PRO A 158 -14.56 0.79 2.35
CA PRO A 158 -13.50 0.18 3.16
C PRO A 158 -12.35 -0.40 2.33
N TYR A 159 -11.10 -0.25 2.78
CA TYR A 159 -9.93 -0.69 2.02
C TYR A 159 -9.90 -2.20 1.71
N HIS A 160 -10.49 -3.02 2.57
CA HIS A 160 -10.64 -4.46 2.35
C HIS A 160 -11.68 -4.82 1.27
N GLN A 161 -12.40 -3.86 0.71
CA GLN A 161 -13.36 -4.05 -0.38
C GLN A 161 -12.84 -3.49 -1.72
N TRP A 162 -11.56 -3.11 -1.77
CA TRP A 162 -10.90 -2.58 -2.96
C TRP A 162 -10.29 -3.67 -3.86
#